data_AF-A0A6B1DY70-F1
#
_entry.id   AF-A0A6B1DY70-F1
#
_cell.length_a   1.000
_cell.length_b   1.000
_cell.length_c   1.000
_cell.angle_alpha   90.00
_cell.angle_beta   90.00
_cell.angle_gamma   90.00
#
_symmetry.space_group_name_H-M   'P 1'
#
loop_
_entity.id
_entity.type
_entity.pdbx_description
1 polymer ?
#
loop_
_entity_poly.entity_id
_entity_poly.type
_entity_poly.pdbx_seq_one_letter_code
_entity_poly.pdbx_strand_id
1 'polypeptide(L)'
;MTIAPPTPAASEGDVRMGCSHPISDSPSTLGWADWIHTPPGIGETDSETARASREVRLQIRLAFPSVWRIHLESLPHYDAAYAYDERYDYEDDWTLDPNYRSAVQHFRTYDREGFVVPQGRHNDFIGWLVPTLQAAFGLRVLREPDLHFSPRTSVDVAFLTAGGNPKLKVQPNAVVLPQALDSDRERSKRERKIRLDQGDALPDLVVEVLSYSTEDNDLEGKWRLYAALGIREYLLIDIGEPQEPGESGSPEGMWLYRLDAKGVYQLVEDEQPLRVCDTPIRLQPAEGSEMPYVQWLDSASGQWRDFRDDIKQEGQIEGQIEILGQALDMHLPHLDDADRERIVDSWVTVGIPDHMLHRIMEAGQAPDEWESILDVMDPKPPSYREPL
;
A
#
# COMPACT_ATOMS: atom_id res chain seq x y z
N MET A 1 -14.86 -35.91 -57.27
CA MET A 1 -15.63 -34.65 -57.25
C MET A 1 -15.96 -34.35 -55.81
N THR A 2 -15.31 -33.33 -55.27
CA THR A 2 -15.40 -32.88 -53.88
C THR A 2 -16.70 -32.11 -53.71
N ILE A 3 -17.54 -32.48 -52.74
CA ILE A 3 -18.73 -31.71 -52.35
C ILE A 3 -18.44 -31.12 -50.97
N ALA A 4 -18.46 -29.79 -50.91
CA ALA A 4 -18.16 -28.99 -49.73
C ALA A 4 -19.31 -29.03 -48.69
N PRO A 5 -19.01 -28.80 -47.40
CA PRO A 5 -20.02 -28.69 -46.35
C PRO A 5 -20.71 -27.31 -46.34
N PRO A 6 -21.91 -27.18 -45.73
CA PRO A 6 -22.68 -25.95 -45.74
C PRO A 6 -22.12 -24.89 -44.78
N THR A 7 -22.16 -23.65 -45.25
CA THR A 7 -21.91 -22.41 -44.50
C THR A 7 -22.92 -22.25 -43.35
N PRO A 8 -22.50 -21.89 -42.12
CA PRO A 8 -23.43 -21.46 -41.09
C PRO A 8 -23.88 -20.01 -41.33
N ALA A 9 -25.18 -19.79 -41.19
CA ALA A 9 -25.81 -18.49 -41.25
C ALA A 9 -25.37 -17.62 -40.06
N ALA A 10 -24.95 -16.39 -40.38
CA ALA A 10 -24.83 -15.31 -39.43
C ALA A 10 -26.21 -14.77 -39.08
N SER A 11 -26.50 -14.63 -37.78
CA SER A 11 -27.23 -13.49 -37.21
C SER A 11 -27.30 -13.63 -35.68
N GLU A 12 -26.28 -13.16 -34.97
CA GLU A 12 -26.46 -12.67 -33.60
C GLU A 12 -26.92 -11.22 -33.70
N GLY A 13 -28.10 -10.97 -33.15
CA GLY A 13 -28.73 -9.67 -33.11
C GLY A 13 -27.94 -8.70 -32.25
N ASP A 14 -27.72 -7.52 -32.81
CA ASP A 14 -27.15 -6.35 -32.16
C ASP A 14 -28.12 -5.89 -31.04
N VAL A 15 -27.91 -6.38 -29.81
CA VAL A 15 -28.65 -5.93 -28.62
C VAL A 15 -28.06 -4.59 -28.17
N ARG A 16 -28.50 -3.51 -28.81
CA ARG A 16 -28.35 -2.15 -28.28
C ARG A 16 -29.30 -1.98 -27.08
N MET A 17 -28.81 -2.21 -25.87
CA MET A 17 -29.45 -1.67 -24.67
C MET A 17 -29.18 -0.17 -24.60
N GLY A 18 -30.25 0.62 -24.70
CA GLY A 18 -30.21 2.07 -24.58
C GLY A 18 -30.08 2.51 -23.13
N CYS A 19 -28.87 2.89 -22.74
CA CYS A 19 -28.63 3.79 -21.61
C CYS A 19 -27.91 5.02 -22.17
N SER A 20 -28.67 6.08 -22.42
CA SER A 20 -28.13 7.37 -22.87
C SER A 20 -27.82 8.23 -21.65
N HIS A 21 -26.55 8.33 -21.28
CA HIS A 21 -26.06 9.32 -20.30
C HIS A 21 -24.99 10.21 -20.94
N PRO A 22 -24.89 11.49 -20.52
CA PRO A 22 -23.96 12.44 -21.11
C PRO A 22 -22.52 12.06 -20.76
N ILE A 23 -21.69 11.94 -21.80
CA ILE A 23 -20.26 11.67 -21.70
C ILE A 23 -19.58 12.90 -21.09
N SER A 24 -18.83 12.70 -20.00
CA SER A 24 -17.97 13.71 -19.38
C SER A 24 -16.69 13.91 -20.21
N ASP A 25 -16.30 15.17 -20.46
CA ASP A 25 -15.18 15.58 -21.32
C ASP A 25 -13.79 15.40 -20.68
N SER A 26 -13.53 14.30 -19.96
CA SER A 26 -12.20 13.99 -19.42
C SER A 26 -11.70 12.62 -19.88
N PRO A 27 -10.46 12.48 -20.39
CA PRO A 27 -10.00 11.25 -21.02
C PRO A 27 -9.43 10.31 -19.96
N SER A 28 -10.26 9.38 -19.46
CA SER A 28 -9.73 8.06 -19.15
C SER A 28 -9.51 7.34 -20.49
N THR A 29 -8.36 6.69 -20.65
CA THR A 29 -7.99 5.97 -21.88
C THR A 29 -8.65 4.60 -22.01
N LEU A 30 -9.47 4.21 -21.02
CA LEU A 30 -10.22 2.96 -20.97
C LEU A 30 -11.65 3.24 -21.44
N GLY A 31 -12.07 2.56 -22.51
CA GLY A 31 -13.43 2.68 -23.01
C GLY A 31 -14.41 2.05 -22.03
N TRP A 32 -15.69 2.43 -22.11
CA TRP A 32 -16.76 1.81 -21.29
C TRP A 32 -16.83 0.28 -21.44
N ALA A 33 -16.41 -0.26 -22.59
CA ALA A 33 -16.28 -1.70 -22.83
C ALA A 33 -15.18 -2.36 -21.97
N ASP A 34 -14.11 -1.65 -21.63
CA ASP A 34 -13.05 -2.19 -20.78
C ASP A 34 -13.53 -2.33 -19.33
N TRP A 35 -14.41 -1.43 -18.87
CA TRP A 35 -15.01 -1.48 -17.52
C TRP A 35 -16.06 -2.57 -17.33
N ILE A 36 -16.56 -3.13 -18.43
CA ILE A 36 -17.37 -4.34 -18.40
C ILE A 36 -16.48 -5.54 -18.06
N HIS A 37 -15.21 -5.53 -18.46
CA HIS A 37 -14.28 -6.64 -18.26
C HIS A 37 -13.37 -6.47 -17.05
N THR A 38 -13.05 -5.25 -16.65
CA THR A 38 -12.26 -4.95 -15.45
C THR A 38 -12.99 -3.92 -14.59
N PRO A 39 -13.30 -4.18 -13.31
CA PRO A 39 -13.96 -3.18 -12.48
C PRO A 39 -13.00 -2.01 -12.20
N PRO A 40 -13.50 -0.76 -12.14
CA PRO A 40 -12.63 0.40 -11.94
C PRO A 40 -12.09 0.46 -10.52
N GLY A 41 -10.83 0.89 -10.40
CA GLY A 41 -10.19 1.29 -9.16
C GLY A 41 -10.49 2.76 -8.80
N ILE A 42 -10.22 3.11 -7.53
CA ILE A 42 -10.36 4.50 -7.05
C ILE A 42 -9.47 5.43 -7.89
N GLY A 43 -10.06 6.52 -8.37
CA GLY A 43 -9.39 7.54 -9.19
C GLY A 43 -9.37 7.26 -10.69
N GLU A 44 -9.93 6.14 -11.15
CA GLU A 44 -10.06 5.83 -12.59
C GLU A 44 -11.36 6.39 -13.19
N THR A 45 -12.40 6.57 -12.37
CA THR A 45 -13.71 7.10 -12.75
C THR A 45 -14.44 7.65 -11.52
N ASP A 46 -15.63 8.23 -11.72
CA ASP A 46 -16.50 8.68 -10.64
C ASP A 46 -17.32 7.53 -10.01
N SER A 47 -17.82 7.77 -8.79
CA SER A 47 -18.54 6.79 -7.98
C SER A 47 -19.90 6.37 -8.59
N GLU A 48 -20.49 7.16 -9.50
CA GLU A 48 -21.72 6.79 -10.20
C GLU A 48 -21.41 5.74 -11.26
N THR A 49 -20.37 5.98 -12.05
CA THR A 49 -19.88 5.10 -13.10
C THR A 49 -19.35 3.79 -12.55
N ALA A 50 -18.64 3.82 -11.41
CA ALA A 50 -18.17 2.60 -10.75
C ALA A 50 -19.33 1.69 -10.29
N ARG A 51 -20.37 2.26 -9.67
CA ARG A 51 -21.59 1.51 -9.30
C ARG A 51 -22.33 0.95 -10.52
N ALA A 52 -22.42 1.73 -11.59
CA ALA A 52 -23.05 1.28 -12.83
C ALA A 52 -22.27 0.10 -13.46
N SER A 53 -20.93 0.17 -13.48
CA SER A 53 -20.08 -0.93 -13.96
C SER A 53 -20.32 -2.21 -13.15
N ARG A 54 -20.33 -2.13 -11.82
CA ARG A 54 -20.64 -3.27 -10.94
C ARG A 54 -21.97 -3.94 -11.29
N GLU A 55 -23.03 -3.15 -11.45
CA GLU A 55 -24.35 -3.69 -11.79
C GLU A 55 -24.35 -4.36 -13.16
N VAL A 56 -23.77 -3.71 -14.18
CA VAL A 56 -23.67 -4.26 -15.53
C VAL A 56 -22.91 -5.58 -15.55
N ARG A 57 -21.81 -5.69 -14.81
CA ARG A 57 -21.01 -6.92 -14.71
C ARG A 57 -21.82 -8.07 -14.12
N LEU A 58 -22.56 -7.83 -13.03
CA LEU A 58 -23.46 -8.82 -12.45
C LEU A 58 -24.53 -9.26 -13.46
N GLN A 59 -25.17 -8.30 -14.14
CA GLN A 59 -26.20 -8.60 -15.15
C GLN A 59 -25.65 -9.42 -16.31
N ILE A 60 -24.42 -9.15 -16.77
CA ILE A 60 -23.78 -9.93 -17.85
C ILE A 60 -23.52 -11.36 -17.42
N ARG A 61 -23.01 -11.60 -16.21
CA ARG A 61 -22.79 -12.97 -15.70
C ARG A 61 -24.10 -13.75 -15.62
N LEU A 62 -25.16 -13.10 -15.15
CA LEU A 62 -26.51 -13.69 -15.07
C LEU A 62 -27.11 -13.96 -16.45
N ALA A 63 -26.92 -13.05 -17.41
CA ALA A 63 -27.48 -13.17 -18.76
C ALA A 63 -26.71 -14.16 -19.65
N PHE A 64 -25.39 -14.31 -19.45
CA PHE A 64 -24.50 -15.11 -20.29
C PHE A 64 -23.66 -16.12 -19.48
N PRO A 65 -24.30 -17.09 -18.80
CA PRO A 65 -23.62 -18.00 -17.88
C PRO A 65 -22.58 -18.90 -18.56
N SER A 66 -22.76 -19.24 -19.85
CA SER A 66 -21.78 -20.02 -20.61
C SER A 66 -20.48 -19.25 -20.87
N VAL A 67 -20.57 -17.96 -21.18
CA VAL A 67 -19.41 -17.08 -21.40
C VAL A 67 -18.66 -16.87 -20.08
N TRP A 68 -19.41 -16.62 -18.99
CA TRP A 68 -18.82 -16.49 -17.66
C TRP A 68 -18.09 -17.77 -17.23
N ARG A 69 -18.64 -18.95 -17.53
CA ARG A 69 -17.97 -20.23 -17.24
C ARG A 69 -16.68 -20.42 -18.02
N ILE A 70 -16.62 -20.04 -19.29
CA ILE A 70 -15.39 -20.06 -20.10
C ILE A 70 -14.33 -19.14 -19.49
N HIS A 71 -14.73 -17.96 -19.00
CA HIS A 71 -13.83 -17.05 -18.27
C HIS A 71 -13.29 -17.69 -16.99
N LEU A 72 -14.16 -18.28 -16.15
CA LEU A 72 -13.70 -18.98 -14.94
C LEU A 72 -12.67 -20.07 -15.26
N GLU A 73 -12.93 -20.88 -16.29
CA GLU A 73 -12.05 -21.97 -16.73
C GLU A 73 -10.69 -21.47 -17.27
N SER A 74 -10.54 -20.19 -17.60
CA SER A 74 -9.27 -19.60 -18.03
C SER A 74 -8.43 -19.04 -16.88
N LEU A 75 -9.00 -18.87 -15.69
CA LEU A 75 -8.33 -18.25 -14.55
C LEU A 75 -7.20 -19.15 -14.01
N PRO A 76 -6.04 -18.58 -13.61
CA PRO A 76 -4.90 -19.34 -13.09
C PRO A 76 -5.21 -20.18 -11.85
N HIS A 77 -6.27 -19.84 -11.12
CA HIS A 77 -6.69 -20.46 -9.88
C HIS A 77 -7.99 -21.25 -10.01
N TYR A 78 -8.47 -21.55 -11.21
CA TYR A 78 -9.72 -22.31 -11.43
C TYR A 78 -9.73 -23.67 -10.74
N ASP A 79 -10.85 -24.00 -10.09
CA ASP A 79 -11.12 -25.28 -9.43
C ASP A 79 -12.45 -25.85 -9.94
N ALA A 80 -12.37 -26.91 -10.74
CA ALA A 80 -13.54 -27.58 -11.31
C ALA A 80 -14.48 -28.21 -10.27
N ALA A 81 -14.01 -28.45 -9.04
CA ALA A 81 -14.81 -28.99 -7.95
C ALA A 81 -15.54 -27.89 -7.14
N TYR A 82 -15.14 -26.63 -7.28
CA TYR A 82 -15.73 -25.52 -6.56
C TYR A 82 -17.06 -25.06 -7.19
N ALA A 83 -18.06 -24.80 -6.34
CA ALA A 83 -19.35 -24.28 -6.76
C ALA A 83 -19.32 -22.75 -6.83
N TYR A 84 -18.84 -22.21 -7.96
CA TYR A 84 -18.79 -20.77 -8.20
C TYR A 84 -20.18 -20.13 -8.11
N ASP A 85 -20.24 -19.01 -7.39
CA ASP A 85 -21.45 -18.19 -7.25
C ASP A 85 -21.34 -16.92 -8.12
N GLU A 86 -22.28 -16.79 -9.07
CA GLU A 86 -22.35 -15.70 -10.04
C GLU A 86 -22.48 -14.29 -9.45
N ARG A 87 -22.84 -14.19 -8.16
CA ARG A 87 -22.93 -12.92 -7.44
C ARG A 87 -21.56 -12.28 -7.21
N TYR A 88 -20.49 -13.07 -7.28
CA TYR A 88 -19.13 -12.61 -7.06
C TYR A 88 -18.34 -12.48 -8.35
N ASP A 89 -17.33 -11.60 -8.32
CA ASP A 89 -16.35 -11.47 -9.40
C ASP A 89 -15.17 -12.40 -9.12
N TYR A 90 -14.61 -12.97 -10.17
CA TYR A 90 -13.40 -13.79 -10.15
C TYR A 90 -12.51 -13.33 -11.30
N GLU A 91 -11.32 -12.86 -10.97
CA GLU A 91 -10.34 -12.29 -11.89
C GLU A 91 -8.99 -12.99 -11.73
N ASP A 92 -8.01 -12.66 -12.58
CA ASP A 92 -6.73 -13.40 -12.68
C ASP A 92 -6.01 -13.66 -11.35
N ASP A 93 -6.08 -12.72 -10.41
CA ASP A 93 -5.39 -12.78 -9.12
C ASP A 93 -6.27 -12.38 -7.92
N TRP A 94 -7.58 -12.21 -8.10
CA TRP A 94 -8.47 -11.82 -7.01
C TRP A 94 -9.94 -12.27 -7.17
N THR A 95 -10.67 -12.33 -6.06
CA THR A 95 -12.12 -12.63 -6.05
C THR A 95 -12.88 -11.82 -4.99
N LEU A 96 -14.20 -11.66 -5.18
CA LEU A 96 -15.12 -11.17 -4.13
C LEU A 96 -15.78 -12.28 -3.33
N ASP A 97 -15.64 -13.55 -3.73
CA ASP A 97 -16.28 -14.67 -3.05
C ASP A 97 -15.50 -15.03 -1.78
N PRO A 98 -16.02 -14.73 -0.57
CA PRO A 98 -15.30 -15.03 0.67
C PRO A 98 -15.16 -16.53 0.95
N ASN A 99 -15.90 -17.39 0.23
CA ASN A 99 -15.86 -18.84 0.40
C ASN A 99 -14.92 -19.54 -0.59
N TYR A 100 -14.35 -18.81 -1.54
CA TYR A 100 -13.51 -19.40 -2.57
C TYR A 100 -12.08 -19.56 -2.07
N ARG A 101 -11.66 -20.81 -1.86
CA ARG A 101 -10.45 -21.16 -1.11
C ARG A 101 -9.29 -21.68 -1.97
N SER A 102 -9.40 -21.64 -3.30
CA SER A 102 -8.26 -21.97 -4.15
C SER A 102 -7.23 -20.84 -4.10
N ALA A 103 -6.04 -21.04 -4.69
CA ALA A 103 -4.87 -20.14 -4.66
C ALA A 103 -5.08 -18.76 -5.35
N VAL A 104 -6.18 -18.08 -5.07
CA VAL A 104 -6.42 -16.68 -5.37
C VAL A 104 -5.48 -15.84 -4.50
N GLN A 105 -4.88 -14.80 -5.05
CA GLN A 105 -3.91 -14.02 -4.28
C GLN A 105 -4.58 -12.98 -3.37
N HIS A 106 -5.77 -12.49 -3.74
CA HIS A 106 -6.41 -11.40 -2.99
C HIS A 106 -7.94 -11.53 -2.90
N PHE A 107 -8.49 -11.40 -1.69
CA PHE A 107 -9.92 -11.13 -1.51
C PHE A 107 -10.19 -9.63 -1.59
N ARG A 108 -11.22 -9.25 -2.34
CA ARG A 108 -11.63 -7.86 -2.48
C ARG A 108 -13.09 -7.68 -2.14
N THR A 109 -13.49 -6.44 -1.91
CA THR A 109 -14.88 -6.07 -1.73
C THR A 109 -15.19 -4.83 -2.55
N TYR A 110 -16.47 -4.58 -2.77
CA TYR A 110 -16.88 -3.27 -3.25
C TYR A 110 -17.04 -2.33 -2.07
N ASP A 111 -16.45 -1.14 -2.14
CA ASP A 111 -16.78 -0.08 -1.20
C ASP A 111 -18.19 0.48 -1.45
N ARG A 112 -18.60 1.48 -0.66
CA ARG A 112 -19.91 2.14 -0.81
C ARG A 112 -20.07 2.87 -2.14
N GLU A 113 -18.96 3.25 -2.75
CA GLU A 113 -18.89 4.00 -3.99
C GLU A 113 -18.81 3.09 -5.23
N GLY A 114 -18.77 1.78 -5.03
CA GLY A 114 -18.75 0.78 -6.10
C GLY A 114 -17.36 0.50 -6.66
N PHE A 115 -16.29 0.97 -6.02
CA PHE A 115 -14.93 0.62 -6.40
C PHE A 115 -14.53 -0.71 -5.76
N VAL A 116 -13.74 -1.51 -6.49
CA VAL A 116 -13.14 -2.72 -5.93
C VAL A 116 -11.96 -2.29 -5.04
N VAL A 117 -12.13 -2.48 -3.74
CA VAL A 117 -11.11 -2.21 -2.74
C VAL A 117 -10.59 -3.54 -2.20
N PRO A 118 -9.29 -3.64 -1.88
CA PRO A 118 -8.80 -4.78 -1.11
C PRO A 118 -9.64 -4.94 0.17
N GLN A 119 -9.98 -6.17 0.54
CA GLN A 119 -10.65 -6.45 1.81
C GLN A 119 -9.62 -7.01 2.80
N GLY A 120 -9.69 -6.60 4.07
CA GLY A 120 -8.97 -7.29 5.17
C GLY A 120 -8.00 -6.40 5.95
N ARG A 121 -7.73 -6.81 7.19
CA ARG A 121 -6.78 -6.14 8.10
C ARG A 121 -5.37 -6.15 7.50
N HIS A 122 -5.05 -7.10 6.62
CA HIS A 122 -3.80 -7.16 5.87
C HIS A 122 -3.48 -5.86 5.10
N ASN A 123 -4.40 -5.32 4.31
CA ASN A 123 -4.12 -4.11 3.52
C ASN A 123 -4.09 -2.85 4.38
N ASP A 124 -4.95 -2.79 5.40
CA ASP A 124 -4.91 -1.73 6.40
C ASP A 124 -3.56 -1.75 7.15
N PHE A 125 -3.09 -2.94 7.52
CA PHE A 125 -1.80 -3.13 8.17
C PHE A 125 -0.66 -2.66 7.28
N ILE A 126 -0.64 -3.04 6.00
CA ILE A 126 0.36 -2.56 5.03
C ILE A 126 0.33 -1.03 4.90
N GLY A 127 -0.88 -0.46 4.92
CA GLY A 127 -1.10 0.99 4.90
C GLY A 127 -0.39 1.73 6.04
N TRP A 128 -0.25 1.10 7.21
CA TRP A 128 0.49 1.64 8.36
C TRP A 128 1.95 1.20 8.43
N LEU A 129 2.22 -0.03 8.00
CA LEU A 129 3.55 -0.64 7.99
C LEU A 129 4.49 0.15 7.07
N VAL A 130 4.09 0.41 5.83
CA VAL A 130 4.95 1.06 4.84
C VAL A 130 5.41 2.44 5.33
N PRO A 131 4.53 3.36 5.77
CA PRO A 131 4.96 4.63 6.33
C PRO A 131 5.85 4.50 7.57
N THR A 132 5.58 3.52 8.45
CA THR A 132 6.43 3.22 9.60
C THR A 132 7.85 2.82 9.16
N LEU A 133 7.96 1.96 8.14
CA LEU A 133 9.25 1.58 7.57
C LEU A 133 9.91 2.78 6.87
N GLN A 134 9.15 3.64 6.20
CA GLN A 134 9.65 4.88 5.58
C GLN A 134 10.20 5.86 6.63
N ALA A 135 9.56 5.98 7.79
CA ALA A 135 10.08 6.77 8.88
C ALA A 135 11.39 6.18 9.45
N ALA A 136 11.50 4.84 9.49
CA ALA A 136 12.70 4.14 9.98
C ALA A 136 13.88 4.13 8.98
N PHE A 137 13.60 4.00 7.68
CA PHE A 137 14.60 3.76 6.62
C PHE A 137 14.63 4.83 5.52
N GLY A 138 13.83 5.89 5.66
CA GLY A 138 13.73 6.98 4.70
C GLY A 138 13.13 6.57 3.35
N LEU A 139 13.60 7.22 2.29
CA LEU A 139 13.11 7.05 0.92
C LEU A 139 13.51 5.71 0.26
N ARG A 140 14.21 4.84 1.01
CA ARG A 140 14.64 3.50 0.55
C ARG A 140 13.49 2.51 0.45
N VAL A 141 12.38 2.78 1.12
CA VAL A 141 11.25 1.86 1.20
C VAL A 141 10.32 2.03 0.01
N LEU A 142 10.07 0.94 -0.71
CA LEU A 142 9.05 0.88 -1.76
C LEU A 142 7.90 -0.02 -1.34
N ARG A 143 6.69 0.49 -1.51
CA ARG A 143 5.45 -0.28 -1.35
C ARG A 143 5.17 -1.09 -2.60
N GLU A 144 4.91 -2.38 -2.42
CA GLU A 144 4.41 -3.29 -3.46
C GLU A 144 5.17 -3.17 -4.80
N PRO A 145 6.51 -3.20 -4.83
CA PRO A 145 7.26 -3.08 -6.07
C PRO A 145 7.15 -4.35 -6.92
N ASP A 146 7.16 -4.19 -8.23
CA ASP A 146 7.34 -5.28 -9.18
C ASP A 146 8.82 -5.67 -9.23
N LEU A 147 9.18 -6.78 -8.59
CA LEU A 147 10.52 -7.34 -8.63
C LEU A 147 10.63 -8.32 -9.81
N HIS A 148 11.30 -7.91 -10.88
CA HIS A 148 11.54 -8.73 -12.06
C HIS A 148 12.88 -9.45 -11.97
N PHE A 149 12.91 -10.68 -12.46
CA PHE A 149 14.08 -11.56 -12.41
C PHE A 149 14.15 -12.48 -13.64
N SER A 150 15.32 -13.09 -13.82
CA SER A 150 15.58 -13.91 -15.00
C SER A 150 14.74 -15.20 -15.00
N PRO A 151 14.28 -15.69 -16.17
CA PRO A 151 13.59 -16.98 -16.26
C PRO A 151 14.40 -18.15 -15.68
N ARG A 152 15.73 -18.05 -15.76
CA ARG A 152 16.65 -19.06 -15.22
C ARG A 152 16.49 -19.19 -13.70
N THR A 153 16.45 -18.07 -12.99
CA THR A 153 16.24 -18.05 -11.53
C THR A 153 14.95 -18.77 -11.17
N SER A 154 13.86 -18.48 -11.88
CA SER A 154 12.55 -19.11 -11.66
C SER A 154 12.58 -20.62 -11.84
N VAL A 155 13.27 -21.10 -12.88
CA VAL A 155 13.42 -22.55 -13.13
C VAL A 155 14.27 -23.20 -12.05
N ASP A 156 15.39 -22.56 -11.66
CA ASP A 156 16.32 -23.10 -10.67
C ASP A 156 15.66 -23.29 -9.28
N VAL A 157 14.70 -22.44 -8.92
CA VAL A 157 13.93 -22.55 -7.65
C VAL A 157 12.53 -23.16 -7.81
N ALA A 158 12.19 -23.69 -8.99
CA ALA A 158 10.86 -24.20 -9.31
C ALA A 158 9.70 -23.20 -9.07
N PHE A 159 9.97 -21.90 -9.24
CA PHE A 159 8.98 -20.83 -9.13
C PHE A 159 8.22 -20.67 -10.45
N LEU A 160 7.31 -21.61 -10.70
CA LEU A 160 6.57 -21.77 -11.95
C LEU A 160 5.08 -21.41 -11.79
N THR A 161 4.40 -21.14 -12.90
CA THR A 161 2.93 -21.08 -12.96
C THR A 161 2.35 -22.50 -12.92
N ALA A 162 1.04 -22.63 -12.70
CA ALA A 162 0.36 -23.93 -12.76
C ALA A 162 0.56 -24.66 -14.10
N GLY A 163 0.72 -23.91 -15.20
CA GLY A 163 1.06 -24.43 -16.53
C GLY A 163 2.55 -24.78 -16.72
N GLY A 164 3.37 -24.71 -15.67
CA GLY A 164 4.80 -25.04 -15.72
C GLY A 164 5.71 -23.96 -16.33
N ASN A 165 5.17 -22.78 -16.65
CA ASN A 165 5.98 -21.69 -17.21
C ASN A 165 6.70 -20.91 -16.09
N PRO A 166 7.92 -20.40 -16.31
CA PRO A 166 8.62 -19.60 -15.31
C PRO A 166 7.87 -18.30 -15.01
N LYS A 167 7.62 -18.02 -13.72
CA LYS A 167 7.18 -16.68 -13.29
C LYS A 167 8.36 -15.72 -13.39
N LEU A 168 8.16 -14.51 -13.90
CA LEU A 168 9.25 -13.54 -14.16
C LEU A 168 9.19 -12.29 -13.27
N LYS A 169 8.24 -12.29 -12.33
CA LYS A 169 7.93 -11.18 -11.45
C LYS A 169 7.36 -11.72 -10.14
N VAL A 170 7.65 -11.02 -9.04
CA VAL A 170 6.97 -11.13 -7.76
C VAL A 170 6.71 -9.71 -7.22
N GLN A 171 5.69 -9.56 -6.39
CA GLN A 171 5.34 -8.30 -5.75
C GLN A 171 5.33 -8.51 -4.23
N PRO A 172 6.43 -8.21 -3.52
CA PRO A 172 6.43 -8.22 -2.05
C PRO A 172 5.64 -7.03 -1.50
N ASN A 173 5.12 -7.11 -0.27
CA ASN A 173 4.38 -5.99 0.32
C ASN A 173 5.24 -4.73 0.50
N ALA A 174 6.51 -4.88 0.89
CA ALA A 174 7.48 -3.79 0.86
C ALA A 174 8.91 -4.29 0.63
N VAL A 175 9.79 -3.39 0.18
CA VAL A 175 11.25 -3.64 0.15
C VAL A 175 12.01 -2.42 0.65
N VAL A 176 13.22 -2.64 1.18
CA VAL A 176 14.16 -1.57 1.51
C VAL A 176 15.37 -1.70 0.58
N LEU A 177 15.62 -0.67 -0.20
CA LEU A 177 16.76 -0.63 -1.13
C LEU A 177 18.09 -0.34 -0.43
N PRO A 178 19.24 -0.58 -1.09
CA PRO A 178 20.55 -0.22 -0.55
C PRO A 178 20.72 1.28 -0.31
N GLN A 179 21.46 1.63 0.73
CA GLN A 179 21.71 3.02 1.17
C GLN A 179 22.37 3.90 0.08
N ALA A 180 23.12 3.30 -0.85
CA ALA A 180 23.76 4.03 -1.95
C ALA A 180 22.77 4.69 -2.93
N LEU A 181 21.46 4.44 -2.81
CA LEU A 181 20.41 4.98 -3.66
C LEU A 181 19.61 6.13 -3.00
N ASP A 182 20.09 6.68 -1.88
CA ASP A 182 19.42 7.72 -1.08
C ASP A 182 19.36 9.12 -1.73
N SER A 183 19.98 9.36 -2.88
CA SER A 183 20.00 10.69 -3.50
C SER A 183 18.76 10.97 -4.37
N ASP A 184 17.89 11.87 -3.90
CA ASP A 184 17.02 12.80 -4.67
C ASP A 184 16.16 12.24 -5.80
N ARG A 185 15.64 11.02 -5.68
CA ARG A 185 14.70 10.50 -6.68
C ARG A 185 13.26 10.74 -6.24
N GLU A 186 12.57 11.67 -6.90
CA GLU A 186 11.12 11.78 -6.83
C GLU A 186 10.47 10.52 -7.44
N ARG A 187 10.01 9.67 -6.52
CA ARG A 187 9.25 8.41 -6.59
C ARG A 187 8.12 8.23 -7.61
N SER A 188 8.25 8.43 -8.93
CA SER A 188 7.11 8.24 -9.86
C SER A 188 6.58 6.78 -9.94
N LYS A 189 5.33 6.53 -10.40
CA LYS A 189 4.75 5.17 -10.57
C LYS A 189 5.61 4.19 -11.39
N ARG A 190 6.50 4.68 -12.28
CA ARG A 190 7.46 3.84 -13.03
C ARG A 190 8.57 3.26 -12.16
N GLU A 191 8.80 3.81 -10.98
CA GLU A 191 9.90 3.46 -10.06
C GLU A 191 9.50 2.39 -9.04
N ARG A 192 8.28 1.86 -9.15
CA ARG A 192 7.87 0.63 -8.46
C ARG A 192 8.43 -0.63 -9.14
N LYS A 193 9.11 -0.53 -10.29
CA LYS A 193 9.68 -1.68 -11.00
C LYS A 193 11.17 -1.80 -10.70
N ILE A 194 11.58 -2.94 -10.16
CA ILE A 194 12.98 -3.29 -9.92
C ILE A 194 13.34 -4.41 -10.89
N ARG A 195 14.23 -4.12 -11.84
CA ARG A 195 14.66 -5.03 -12.91
C ARG A 195 16.01 -5.65 -12.54
N LEU A 196 16.00 -6.66 -11.68
CA LEU A 196 17.22 -7.40 -11.31
C LEU A 196 17.82 -8.13 -12.52
N ASP A 197 16.97 -8.52 -13.47
CA ASP A 197 17.37 -9.06 -14.77
C ASP A 197 18.11 -8.05 -15.66
N GLN A 198 18.09 -6.76 -15.32
CA GLN A 198 18.74 -5.67 -16.05
C GLN A 198 19.82 -4.96 -15.23
N GLY A 199 20.16 -5.48 -14.04
CA GLY A 199 21.23 -4.95 -13.21
C GLY A 199 20.80 -3.85 -12.23
N ASP A 200 19.50 -3.66 -11.97
CA ASP A 200 19.06 -2.84 -10.84
C ASP A 200 19.59 -3.42 -9.52
N ALA A 201 19.76 -2.56 -8.53
CA ALA A 201 20.28 -2.96 -7.22
C ALA A 201 19.32 -3.93 -6.51
N LEU A 202 19.91 -4.95 -5.87
CA LEU A 202 19.18 -5.86 -5.00
C LEU A 202 18.70 -5.12 -3.75
N PRO A 203 17.44 -5.32 -3.31
CA PRO A 203 17.00 -4.84 -2.00
C PRO A 203 17.86 -5.43 -0.86
N ASP A 204 18.08 -4.62 0.19
CA ASP A 204 18.68 -5.10 1.43
C ASP A 204 17.68 -5.94 2.24
N LEU A 205 16.39 -5.60 2.14
CA LEU A 205 15.29 -6.23 2.85
C LEU A 205 14.09 -6.42 1.92
N VAL A 206 13.45 -7.58 2.03
CA VAL A 206 12.07 -7.81 1.59
C VAL A 206 11.18 -8.01 2.81
N VAL A 207 9.99 -7.40 2.80
CA VAL A 207 8.98 -7.54 3.84
C VAL A 207 7.73 -8.15 3.23
N GLU A 208 7.25 -9.23 3.84
CA GLU A 208 5.96 -9.85 3.53
C GLU A 208 5.11 -9.89 4.81
N VAL A 209 3.84 -9.56 4.64
CA VAL A 209 2.79 -9.73 5.62
C VAL A 209 2.04 -10.98 5.17
N LEU A 210 1.87 -11.96 6.06
CA LEU A 210 1.10 -13.14 5.73
C LEU A 210 -0.35 -12.75 5.47
N SER A 211 -0.91 -13.35 4.44
CA SER A 211 -2.35 -13.39 4.21
C SER A 211 -2.74 -14.85 4.08
N TYR A 212 -3.93 -15.19 4.56
CA TYR A 212 -4.45 -16.56 4.51
C TYR A 212 -4.39 -17.16 3.09
N SER A 213 -4.60 -16.33 2.06
CA SER A 213 -4.65 -16.78 0.66
C SER A 213 -3.28 -17.01 0.02
N THR A 214 -2.18 -16.62 0.68
CA THR A 214 -0.81 -16.71 0.13
C THR A 214 0.18 -17.42 1.04
N GLU A 215 -0.22 -17.90 2.22
CA GLU A 215 0.64 -18.47 3.25
C GLU A 215 1.62 -19.53 2.71
N ASP A 216 1.13 -20.54 1.98
CA ASP A 216 1.99 -21.59 1.39
C ASP A 216 2.97 -21.04 0.33
N ASN A 217 2.54 -20.06 -0.46
CA ASN A 217 3.36 -19.47 -1.52
C ASN A 217 4.41 -18.50 -0.97
N ASP A 218 4.09 -17.78 0.10
CA ASP A 218 5.00 -16.84 0.77
C ASP A 218 6.04 -17.59 1.60
N LEU A 219 5.63 -18.64 2.32
CA LEU A 219 6.51 -19.41 3.21
C LEU A 219 7.52 -20.29 2.45
N GLU A 220 7.13 -20.92 1.33
CA GLU A 220 8.03 -21.86 0.65
C GLU A 220 8.49 -21.40 -0.75
N GLY A 221 7.58 -20.79 -1.53
CA GLY A 221 7.87 -20.37 -2.90
C GLY A 221 8.72 -19.10 -2.97
N LYS A 222 8.23 -18.01 -2.37
CA LYS A 222 8.91 -16.71 -2.40
C LYS A 222 10.19 -16.68 -1.57
N TRP A 223 10.21 -17.34 -0.42
CA TRP A 223 11.42 -17.52 0.38
C TRP A 223 12.60 -18.04 -0.46
N ARG A 224 12.41 -19.15 -1.18
CA ARG A 224 13.47 -19.76 -2.01
C ARG A 224 13.90 -18.84 -3.14
N LEU A 225 12.94 -18.13 -3.74
CA LEU A 225 13.22 -17.12 -4.75
C LEU A 225 14.11 -16.00 -4.19
N TYR A 226 13.75 -15.39 -3.06
CA TYR A 226 14.52 -14.29 -2.47
C TYR A 226 15.94 -14.72 -2.06
N ALA A 227 16.09 -15.93 -1.54
CA ALA A 227 17.39 -16.51 -1.25
C ALA A 227 18.24 -16.69 -2.53
N ALA A 228 17.65 -17.20 -3.61
CA ALA A 228 18.33 -17.37 -4.89
C ALA A 228 18.67 -16.05 -5.59
N LEU A 229 17.89 -14.98 -5.32
CA LEU A 229 18.20 -13.62 -5.76
C LEU A 229 19.34 -12.98 -4.94
N GLY A 230 19.69 -13.54 -3.78
CA GLY A 230 20.74 -13.01 -2.92
C GLY A 230 20.30 -11.86 -2.03
N ILE A 231 18.99 -11.73 -1.76
CA ILE A 231 18.45 -10.67 -0.89
C ILE A 231 18.86 -10.97 0.55
N ARG A 232 19.49 -9.98 1.22
CA ARG A 232 20.17 -10.20 2.49
C ARG A 232 19.23 -10.54 3.63
N GLU A 233 18.13 -9.79 3.77
CA GLU A 233 17.17 -9.96 4.86
C GLU A 233 15.76 -10.19 4.31
N TYR A 234 15.00 -11.04 5.01
CA TYR A 234 13.60 -11.32 4.74
C TYR A 234 12.81 -11.22 6.05
N LEU A 235 11.91 -10.25 6.14
CA LEU A 235 11.05 -10.03 7.30
C LEU A 235 9.64 -10.53 6.99
N LEU A 236 9.18 -11.49 7.78
CA LEU A 236 7.84 -12.05 7.68
C LEU A 236 7.00 -11.60 8.87
N ILE A 237 5.78 -11.13 8.62
CA ILE A 237 4.87 -10.63 9.65
C ILE A 237 3.54 -11.36 9.56
N ASP A 238 3.11 -12.01 10.64
CA ASP A 238 1.75 -12.50 10.81
C ASP A 238 0.97 -11.53 11.72
N ILE A 239 -0.17 -11.04 11.22
CA ILE A 239 -1.05 -10.12 11.94
C ILE A 239 -2.18 -10.85 12.68
N GLY A 240 -2.12 -12.19 12.77
CA GLY A 240 -3.07 -13.00 13.49
C GLY A 240 -4.48 -12.94 12.88
N GLU A 241 -4.57 -12.88 11.56
CA GLU A 241 -5.87 -12.92 10.90
C GLU A 241 -6.51 -14.31 11.07
N PRO A 242 -7.79 -14.38 11.48
CA PRO A 242 -8.53 -15.65 11.49
C PRO A 242 -8.54 -16.29 10.11
N GLN A 243 -8.20 -17.57 10.05
CA GLN A 243 -8.27 -18.34 8.80
C GLN A 243 -9.73 -18.54 8.37
N GLU A 244 -10.66 -18.66 9.33
CA GLU A 244 -12.10 -18.69 9.07
C GLU A 244 -12.93 -17.71 9.94
N PRO A 245 -14.11 -17.25 9.45
CA PRO A 245 -15.07 -16.53 10.27
C PRO A 245 -15.51 -17.35 11.49
N GLY A 246 -15.12 -16.89 12.69
CA GLY A 246 -15.43 -17.57 13.96
C GLY A 246 -14.28 -18.39 14.54
N GLU A 247 -13.15 -18.49 13.84
CA GLU A 247 -11.91 -19.02 14.41
C GLU A 247 -11.17 -17.97 15.23
N SER A 248 -10.35 -18.46 16.15
CA SER A 248 -9.33 -17.63 16.79
C SER A 248 -8.16 -17.50 15.81
N GLY A 249 -7.74 -16.27 15.51
CA GLY A 249 -6.57 -16.02 14.66
C GLY A 249 -5.30 -16.72 15.14
N SER A 250 -4.34 -16.88 14.23
CA SER A 250 -2.99 -17.28 14.60
C SER A 250 -2.38 -16.28 15.61
N PRO A 251 -1.44 -16.72 16.46
CA PRO A 251 -0.71 -15.76 17.28
C PRO A 251 0.07 -14.81 16.37
N GLU A 252 -0.11 -13.51 16.60
CA GLU A 252 0.64 -12.46 15.92
C GLU A 252 2.14 -12.69 16.09
N GLY A 253 2.90 -12.52 15.02
CA GLY A 253 4.30 -12.89 15.00
C GLY A 253 5.11 -12.11 13.98
N MET A 254 6.39 -11.98 14.26
CA MET A 254 7.34 -11.34 13.37
C MET A 254 8.64 -12.13 13.39
N TRP A 255 9.12 -12.52 12.21
CA TRP A 255 10.30 -13.35 12.05
C TRP A 255 11.25 -12.70 11.05
N LEU A 256 12.51 -12.54 11.46
CA LEU A 256 13.57 -12.08 10.59
C LEU A 256 14.42 -13.27 10.16
N TYR A 257 14.63 -13.38 8.86
CA TYR A 257 15.53 -14.33 8.25
C TYR A 257 16.71 -13.60 7.61
N ARG A 258 17.93 -14.10 7.84
CA ARG A 258 19.15 -13.56 7.23
C ARG A 258 19.81 -14.59 6.34
N LEU A 259 20.20 -14.16 5.15
CA LEU A 259 20.84 -15.04 4.17
C LEU A 259 22.27 -15.34 4.62
N ASP A 260 22.59 -16.62 4.78
CA ASP A 260 23.94 -17.04 5.14
C ASP A 260 24.88 -17.11 3.92
N ALA A 261 26.16 -17.36 4.17
CA ALA A 261 27.17 -17.48 3.11
C ALA A 261 26.95 -18.68 2.16
N LYS A 262 26.04 -19.61 2.49
CA LYS A 262 25.65 -20.73 1.63
C LYS A 262 24.42 -20.42 0.78
N GLY A 263 23.85 -19.21 0.91
CA GLY A 263 22.63 -18.83 0.20
C GLY A 263 21.37 -19.43 0.81
N VAL A 264 21.38 -19.73 2.12
CA VAL A 264 20.22 -20.25 2.84
C VAL A 264 19.82 -19.25 3.92
N TYR A 265 18.52 -18.92 3.96
CA TYR A 265 17.98 -18.10 5.04
C TYR A 265 18.01 -18.87 6.37
N GLN A 266 18.56 -18.22 7.39
CA GLN A 266 18.54 -18.68 8.77
C GLN A 266 17.61 -17.78 9.57
N LEU A 267 16.75 -18.38 10.39
CA LEU A 267 15.95 -17.63 11.35
C LEU A 267 16.86 -16.95 12.36
N VAL A 268 16.61 -15.68 12.62
CA VAL A 268 17.25 -14.96 13.72
C VAL A 268 16.51 -15.33 15.02
N GLU A 269 17.07 -16.30 15.75
CA GLU A 269 16.53 -16.77 17.03
C GLU A 269 16.90 -15.79 18.18
N ASP A 270 16.00 -15.69 19.16
CA ASP A 270 16.21 -15.01 20.46
C ASP A 270 16.55 -13.49 20.43
N GLU A 271 16.47 -12.84 19.27
CA GLU A 271 16.69 -11.39 19.15
C GLU A 271 15.36 -10.63 19.34
N GLN A 272 15.17 -10.00 20.49
CA GLN A 272 14.02 -9.13 20.78
C GLN A 272 14.50 -7.82 21.43
N PRO A 273 14.31 -6.66 20.78
CA PRO A 273 13.70 -6.44 19.45
C PRO A 273 14.57 -6.99 18.31
N LEU A 274 13.96 -7.28 17.15
CA LEU A 274 14.68 -7.72 15.95
C LEU A 274 15.51 -6.56 15.36
N ARG A 275 16.78 -6.80 15.00
CA ARG A 275 17.59 -5.80 14.27
C ARG A 275 17.44 -5.99 12.76
N VAL A 276 16.61 -5.18 12.13
CA VAL A 276 16.33 -5.21 10.69
C VAL A 276 17.12 -4.08 10.02
N CYS A 277 18.03 -4.41 9.10
CA CYS A 277 18.93 -3.45 8.48
C CYS A 277 19.62 -2.53 9.50
N ASP A 278 20.12 -3.11 10.59
CA ASP A 278 20.73 -2.46 11.76
C ASP A 278 19.79 -1.60 12.64
N THR A 279 18.52 -1.44 12.26
CA THR A 279 17.49 -0.72 13.02
C THR A 279 16.70 -1.69 13.91
N PRO A 280 16.57 -1.45 15.22
CA PRO A 280 15.71 -2.24 16.09
C PRO A 280 14.23 -2.03 15.73
N ILE A 281 13.53 -3.11 15.42
CA ILE A 281 12.11 -3.16 15.05
C ILE A 281 11.40 -4.21 15.91
N ARG A 282 10.16 -3.92 16.32
CA ARG A 282 9.31 -4.86 17.06
C ARG A 282 7.87 -4.81 16.54
N LEU A 283 7.16 -5.92 16.68
CA LEU A 283 5.71 -5.99 16.50
C LEU A 283 5.08 -5.82 17.89
N GLN A 284 4.21 -4.83 18.05
CA GLN A 284 3.32 -4.73 19.19
C GLN A 284 2.04 -5.49 18.89
N PRO A 285 1.61 -6.38 19.81
CA PRO A 285 0.39 -7.14 19.61
C PRO A 285 -0.84 -6.22 19.65
N ALA A 286 -1.95 -6.69 19.09
CA ALA A 286 -3.24 -6.04 19.24
C ALA A 286 -3.66 -5.94 20.73
N GLU A 287 -3.91 -4.72 21.22
CA GLU A 287 -4.61 -4.52 22.49
C GLU A 287 -6.10 -4.28 22.22
N GLY A 288 -6.95 -5.25 22.58
CA GLY A 288 -8.41 -5.13 22.42
C GLY A 288 -8.87 -5.30 20.98
N SER A 289 -9.52 -4.27 20.42
CA SER A 289 -10.00 -4.26 19.03
C SER A 289 -9.01 -3.64 18.04
N GLU A 290 -7.82 -3.26 18.50
CA GLU A 290 -6.81 -2.65 17.65
C GLU A 290 -6.08 -3.71 16.82
N MET A 291 -5.52 -3.29 15.69
CA MET A 291 -4.66 -4.13 14.87
C MET A 291 -3.22 -4.07 15.42
N PRO A 292 -2.44 -5.16 15.34
CA PRO A 292 -1.03 -5.10 15.71
C PRO A 292 -0.31 -4.04 14.88
N TYR A 293 0.87 -3.63 15.34
CA TYR A 293 1.61 -2.55 14.71
C TYR A 293 3.10 -2.68 14.88
N VAL A 294 3.83 -2.22 13.88
CA VAL A 294 5.28 -2.23 13.89
C VAL A 294 5.78 -0.94 14.52
N GLN A 295 6.79 -1.06 15.37
CA GLN A 295 7.51 0.08 15.92
C GLN A 295 9.00 -0.04 15.59
N TRP A 296 9.67 1.08 15.40
CA TRP A 296 11.12 1.16 15.34
C TRP A 296 11.68 1.96 16.52
N LEU A 297 12.90 1.65 16.92
CA LEU A 297 13.62 2.47 17.89
C LEU A 297 14.31 3.61 17.15
N ASP A 298 13.80 4.82 17.32
CA ASP A 298 14.44 6.02 16.79
C ASP A 298 15.76 6.28 17.54
N SER A 299 16.87 6.18 16.82
CA SER A 299 18.21 6.34 17.39
C SER A 299 18.48 7.75 17.94
N ALA A 300 17.78 8.77 17.44
CA ALA A 300 17.98 10.15 17.87
C ALA A 300 17.29 10.43 19.21
N SER A 301 16.03 10.01 19.35
CA SER A 301 15.23 10.20 20.57
C SER A 301 15.41 9.08 21.60
N GLY A 302 15.85 7.90 21.18
CA GLY A 302 15.88 6.68 22.01
C GLY A 302 14.48 6.13 22.31
N GLN A 303 13.45 6.57 21.58
CA GLN A 303 12.06 6.19 21.80
C GLN A 303 11.57 5.20 20.75
N TRP A 304 10.64 4.33 21.16
CA TRP A 304 9.89 3.49 20.23
C TRP A 304 8.81 4.34 19.56
N ARG A 305 8.81 4.35 18.23
CA ARG A 305 7.86 5.11 17.42
C ARG A 305 7.15 4.20 16.44
N ASP A 306 5.93 4.58 16.10
CA ASP A 306 5.23 4.12 14.91
C ASP A 306 4.59 5.33 14.22
N PHE A 307 4.24 5.15 12.94
CA PHE A 307 3.69 6.24 12.14
C PHE A 307 2.34 6.77 12.64
N ARG A 308 1.57 5.98 13.40
CA ARG A 308 0.27 6.44 13.93
C ARG A 308 0.48 7.46 15.04
N ASP A 309 1.47 7.23 15.89
CA ASP A 309 1.85 8.17 16.94
C ASP A 309 2.41 9.46 16.33
N ASP A 310 3.16 9.36 15.24
CA ASP A 310 3.62 10.53 14.48
C ASP A 310 2.45 11.34 13.91
N ILE A 311 1.44 10.70 13.28
CA ILE A 311 0.23 11.40 12.80
C ILE A 311 -0.56 12.02 13.96
N LYS A 312 -0.72 11.31 15.08
CA LYS A 312 -1.41 11.86 16.25
C LYS A 312 -0.68 13.10 16.76
N GLN A 313 0.64 13.07 16.77
CA GLN A 313 1.45 14.20 17.18
C GLN A 313 1.36 15.35 16.17
N GLU A 314 1.43 15.10 14.87
CA GLU A 314 1.23 16.11 13.82
C GLU A 314 -0.16 16.74 13.89
N GLY A 315 -1.22 15.94 13.97
CA GLY A 315 -2.59 16.44 14.10
C GLY A 315 -2.84 17.16 15.43
N GLN A 316 -2.17 16.77 16.52
CA GLN A 316 -2.17 17.53 17.77
C GLN A 316 -1.44 18.86 17.62
N ILE A 317 -0.32 18.90 16.92
CA ILE A 317 0.43 20.13 16.64
C ILE A 317 -0.41 21.05 15.75
N GLU A 318 -1.01 20.56 14.67
CA GLU A 318 -1.92 21.32 13.80
C GLU A 318 -3.11 21.88 14.59
N GLY A 319 -3.77 21.05 15.40
CA GLY A 319 -4.87 21.50 16.26
C GLY A 319 -4.43 22.51 17.33
N GLN A 320 -3.24 22.36 17.89
CA GLN A 320 -2.66 23.35 18.82
C GLN A 320 -2.32 24.66 18.10
N ILE A 321 -1.75 24.60 16.89
CA ILE A 321 -1.48 25.77 16.05
C ILE A 321 -2.79 26.50 15.72
N GLU A 322 -3.87 25.79 15.40
CA GLU A 322 -5.18 26.39 15.14
C GLU A 322 -5.71 27.12 16.39
N ILE A 323 -5.68 26.47 17.56
CA ILE A 323 -6.11 27.06 18.83
C ILE A 323 -5.26 28.30 19.17
N LEU A 324 -3.94 28.23 18.99
CA LEU A 324 -3.04 29.36 19.24
C LEU A 324 -3.25 30.48 18.22
N GLY A 325 -3.56 30.16 16.96
CA GLY A 325 -3.95 31.13 15.94
C GLY A 325 -5.23 31.87 16.33
N GLN A 326 -6.25 31.18 16.85
CA GLN A 326 -7.44 31.82 17.40
C GLN A 326 -7.12 32.69 18.63
N ALA A 327 -6.16 32.27 19.46
CA ALA A 327 -5.72 33.08 20.59
C ALA A 327 -4.97 34.35 20.14
N LEU A 328 -4.17 34.29 19.07
CA LEU A 328 -3.56 35.46 18.43
C LEU A 328 -4.66 36.42 17.96
N ASP A 329 -5.66 35.91 17.24
CA ASP A 329 -6.77 36.73 16.72
C ASP A 329 -7.56 37.43 17.86
N MET A 330 -7.68 36.76 19.01
CA MET A 330 -8.38 37.28 20.18
C MET A 330 -7.56 38.28 21.00
N HIS A 331 -6.27 38.04 21.21
CA HIS A 331 -5.41 38.83 22.11
C HIS A 331 -4.55 39.88 21.39
N LEU A 332 -4.32 39.71 20.09
CA LEU A 332 -3.57 40.63 19.23
C LEU A 332 -4.40 40.99 17.98
N PRO A 333 -5.58 41.61 18.12
CA PRO A 333 -6.48 41.90 16.99
C PRO A 333 -5.94 42.96 16.00
N HIS A 334 -4.79 43.56 16.30
CA HIS A 334 -4.10 44.53 15.45
C HIS A 334 -2.93 43.92 14.67
N LEU A 335 -2.61 42.66 14.92
CA LEU A 335 -1.60 41.92 14.16
C LEU A 335 -2.09 41.79 12.71
N ASP A 336 -1.24 42.14 11.75
CA ASP A 336 -1.61 41.98 10.35
C ASP A 336 -1.50 40.51 9.89
N ASP A 337 -2.12 40.20 8.76
CA ASP A 337 -2.16 38.83 8.24
C ASP A 337 -0.76 38.28 7.93
N ALA A 338 0.19 39.15 7.56
CA ALA A 338 1.55 38.73 7.20
C ALA A 338 2.38 38.33 8.43
N ASP A 339 2.27 39.10 9.51
CA ASP A 339 2.89 38.76 10.79
C ASP A 339 2.25 37.52 11.41
N ARG A 340 0.92 37.38 11.29
CA ARG A 340 0.20 36.18 11.71
C ARG A 340 0.70 34.94 10.96
N GLU A 341 0.80 35.01 9.64
CA GLU A 341 1.32 33.93 8.81
C GLU A 341 2.77 33.60 9.17
N ARG A 342 3.62 34.61 9.38
CA ARG A 342 5.02 34.43 9.82
C ARG A 342 5.13 33.68 11.16
N ILE A 343 4.30 34.01 12.14
CA ILE A 343 4.30 33.31 13.45
C ILE A 343 3.89 31.84 13.28
N VAL A 344 2.80 31.60 12.54
CA VAL A 344 2.29 30.25 12.29
C VAL A 344 3.31 29.42 11.55
N ASP A 345 3.93 29.96 10.50
CA ASP A 345 5.00 29.31 9.74
C ASP A 345 6.20 28.97 10.63
N SER A 346 6.56 29.86 11.56
CA SER A 346 7.61 29.59 12.55
C SER A 346 7.23 28.41 13.45
N TRP A 347 5.99 28.29 13.90
CA TRP A 347 5.56 27.16 14.73
C TRP A 347 5.51 25.85 13.95
N VAL A 348 5.09 25.89 12.69
CA VAL A 348 5.11 24.71 11.80
C VAL A 348 6.55 24.25 11.55
N THR A 349 7.47 25.19 11.33
CA THR A 349 8.85 24.88 10.93
C THR A 349 9.74 24.51 12.11
N VAL A 350 9.61 25.22 13.22
CA VAL A 350 10.54 25.15 14.38
C VAL A 350 9.89 24.42 15.57
N GLY A 351 8.56 24.30 15.59
CA GLY A 351 7.77 23.81 16.70
C GLY A 351 7.19 24.95 17.55
N ILE A 352 6.14 24.63 18.31
CA ILE A 352 5.47 25.57 19.22
C ILE A 352 6.36 25.76 20.46
N PRO A 353 6.82 26.99 20.79
CA PRO A 353 7.58 27.24 22.01
C PRO A 353 6.77 26.98 23.29
N ASP A 354 7.46 26.64 24.38
CA ASP A 354 6.83 26.37 25.67
C ASP A 354 5.98 27.55 26.16
N HIS A 355 4.81 27.22 26.72
CA HIS A 355 3.86 28.18 27.31
C HIS A 355 3.33 29.24 26.33
N MET A 356 3.24 28.93 25.02
CA MET A 356 2.87 29.89 23.99
C MET A 356 1.54 30.62 24.25
N LEU A 357 0.51 29.93 24.76
CA LEU A 357 -0.76 30.60 25.10
C LEU A 357 -0.58 31.74 26.11
N HIS A 358 0.27 31.56 27.13
CA HIS A 358 0.57 32.61 28.11
C HIS A 358 1.32 33.77 27.45
N ARG A 359 2.28 33.47 26.58
CA ARG A 359 3.03 34.49 25.82
C ARG A 359 2.13 35.31 24.90
N ILE A 360 1.14 34.69 24.26
CA ILE A 360 0.11 35.39 23.45
C ILE A 360 -0.70 36.35 24.33
N MET A 361 -1.15 35.89 25.50
CA MET A 361 -1.87 36.74 26.43
C MET A 361 -1.02 37.93 26.93
N GLU A 362 0.27 37.69 27.19
CA GLU A 362 1.24 38.71 27.61
C GLU A 362 1.51 39.73 26.48
N ALA A 363 1.72 39.26 25.26
CA ALA A 363 1.86 40.10 24.07
C ALA A 363 0.62 40.99 23.85
N GLY A 364 -0.58 40.46 24.11
CA GLY A 364 -1.81 41.25 24.07
C GLY A 364 -1.87 42.40 25.10
N GLN A 365 -1.12 42.31 26.21
CA GLN A 365 -0.97 43.40 27.18
C GLN A 365 0.14 44.40 26.80
N ALA A 366 1.07 44.00 25.93
CA ALA A 366 2.17 44.83 25.44
C ALA A 366 2.30 44.72 23.90
N PRO A 367 1.34 45.29 23.13
CA PRO A 367 1.29 45.08 21.69
C PRO A 367 2.55 45.56 20.97
N ASP A 368 3.23 46.61 21.43
CA ASP A 368 4.45 47.09 20.76
C ASP A 368 5.68 46.19 20.98
N GLU A 369 5.58 45.17 21.86
CA GLU A 369 6.66 44.24 22.23
C GLU A 369 6.37 42.79 21.82
N TRP A 370 5.31 42.55 21.04
CA TRP A 370 4.82 41.20 20.74
C TRP A 370 5.88 40.29 20.11
N GLU A 371 6.72 40.81 19.20
CA GLU A 371 7.76 40.02 18.52
C GLU A 371 8.76 39.41 19.51
N SER A 372 9.18 40.20 20.50
CA SER A 372 10.12 39.74 21.53
C SER A 372 9.48 38.75 22.49
N ILE A 373 8.19 38.88 22.77
CA ILE A 373 7.45 38.01 23.71
C ILE A 373 7.14 36.66 23.06
N LEU A 374 6.72 36.66 21.80
CA LEU A 374 6.42 35.45 21.04
C LEU A 374 7.65 34.71 20.54
N ASP A 375 8.84 35.32 20.65
CA ASP A 375 10.14 34.73 20.26
C ASP A 375 10.14 34.30 18.78
N VAL A 376 9.59 35.16 17.92
CA VAL A 376 9.52 34.90 16.48
C VAL A 376 10.90 35.11 15.90
N MET A 377 11.63 34.01 15.71
CA MET A 377 12.88 34.04 14.97
C MET A 377 12.58 34.33 13.51
N ASP A 378 13.16 35.40 12.95
CA ASP A 378 13.10 35.60 11.50
C ASP A 378 13.63 34.34 10.80
N PRO A 379 12.89 33.78 9.84
CA PRO A 379 13.36 32.64 9.08
C PRO A 379 14.68 33.06 8.45
N LYS A 380 15.77 32.44 8.91
CA LYS A 380 17.11 32.71 8.40
C LYS A 380 17.02 32.51 6.89
N PRO A 381 17.28 33.54 6.06
CA PRO A 381 17.11 33.39 4.62
C PRO A 381 17.91 32.17 4.17
N PRO A 382 17.36 31.33 3.27
CA PRO A 382 18.03 30.12 2.84
C PRO A 382 19.44 30.50 2.44
N SER A 383 20.40 29.91 3.14
CA SER A 383 21.82 30.05 2.85
C SER A 383 22.05 29.39 1.48
N TYR A 384 21.76 30.11 0.40
CA TYR A 384 22.23 29.80 -0.92
C TYR A 384 23.75 29.85 -0.84
N ARG A 385 24.37 28.68 -0.70
CA ARG A 385 25.78 28.52 -1.02
C ARG A 385 25.90 28.89 -2.49
N GLU A 386 26.57 30.00 -2.76
CA GLU A 386 27.02 30.30 -4.12
C GLU A 386 27.79 29.08 -4.65
N PRO A 387 27.51 28.61 -5.86
CA PRO A 387 28.29 27.56 -6.47
C PRO A 387 29.73 28.08 -6.67
N LEU A 388 30.70 27.38 -6.07
CA LEU A 388 32.13 27.53 -6.35
C LEU A 388 32.51 26.79 -7.64
#